data_AF-A0A6I3U601-F1
#
_entry.id   AF-A0A6I3U601-F1
#
_cell.length_a   1.000
_cell.length_b   1.000
_cell.length_c   1.000
_cell.angle_alpha   90.00
_cell.angle_beta   90.00
_cell.angle_gamma   90.00
#
_symmetry.space_group_name_H-M   'P 1'
#
loop_
_entity.id
_entity.type
_entity.pdbx_description
1 polymer ?
#
loop_
_entity_poly.entity_id
_entity_poly.type
_entity_poly.pdbx_seq_one_letter_code
_entity_poly.pdbx_strand_id
1 'polypeptide(L)'
;MKKIVFLCPYFGTLPPHTQLWLNSCKMNPSVTWYLFTDDKRKFDYPENVQVFYTTLEETKALYQKKFDFEISLEGAYKLGDYKPLFGYLYEEMIQEFDAWGHIDVYDEIYG
;
A
#
# COMPACT_ATOMS: atom_id res chain seq x y z
N MET A 1 -5.47 -22.41 -2.37
CA MET A 1 -6.06 -21.26 -1.65
C MET A 1 -5.70 -20.02 -2.46
N LYS A 2 -6.63 -19.10 -2.70
CA LYS A 2 -6.33 -17.91 -3.52
C LYS A 2 -5.37 -16.98 -2.76
N LYS A 3 -4.38 -16.42 -3.45
CA LYS A 3 -3.48 -15.39 -2.93
C LYS A 3 -4.02 -14.02 -3.29
N ILE A 4 -4.31 -13.19 -2.29
CA ILE A 4 -4.85 -11.84 -2.47
C ILE A 4 -3.85 -10.83 -1.91
N VAL A 5 -3.65 -9.71 -2.61
CA VAL A 5 -2.82 -8.59 -2.13
C VAL A 5 -3.61 -7.29 -2.06
N PHE A 6 -3.45 -6.56 -0.95
CA PHE A 6 -3.91 -5.17 -0.83
C PHE A 6 -2.73 -4.20 -0.93
N LEU A 7 -2.85 -3.23 -1.84
CA LEU A 7 -1.91 -2.14 -2.03
C LEU A 7 -2.33 -0.96 -1.15
N CYS A 8 -1.46 -0.58 -0.21
CA CYS A 8 -1.75 0.38 0.86
C CYS A 8 -0.70 1.51 0.88
N PRO A 9 -0.66 2.42 -0.11
CA PRO A 9 0.23 3.57 -0.06
C PRO A 9 -0.26 4.59 0.98
N TYR A 10 0.62 4.95 1.92
CA TYR A 10 0.36 5.92 2.98
C TYR A 10 1.62 6.71 3.31
N PHE A 11 1.63 8.00 3.04
CA PHE A 11 2.79 8.87 3.29
C PHE A 11 2.46 9.93 4.34
N GLY A 12 3.46 10.26 5.15
CA GLY A 12 3.33 11.00 6.38
C GLY A 12 3.18 10.09 7.60
N THR A 13 2.95 10.70 8.77
CA THR A 13 2.83 9.99 10.04
C THR A 13 1.63 9.06 10.07
N LEU A 14 1.86 7.76 10.17
CA LEU A 14 0.84 6.74 10.39
C LEU A 14 -0.01 7.07 11.66
N PRO A 15 -1.33 6.86 11.65
CA PRO A 15 -2.17 7.10 12.82
C PRO A 15 -1.71 6.35 14.08
N PRO A 16 -1.92 6.91 15.29
CA PRO A 16 -1.45 6.28 16.54
C PRO A 16 -1.93 4.84 16.77
N HIS A 17 -3.03 4.43 16.12
CA HIS A 17 -3.66 3.13 16.25
C HIS A 17 -3.23 2.12 15.15
N THR A 18 -2.08 2.31 14.48
CA THR A 18 -1.53 1.36 13.48
C THR A 18 -1.43 -0.05 14.00
N GLN A 19 -1.02 -0.21 15.25
CA GLN A 19 -0.88 -1.54 15.82
C GLN A 19 -2.21 -2.30 15.84
N LEU A 20 -3.35 -1.61 16.04
CA LEU A 20 -4.66 -2.24 16.00
C LEU A 20 -4.99 -2.76 14.60
N TRP A 21 -4.74 -1.94 13.57
CA TRP A 21 -4.92 -2.34 12.18
C TRP A 21 -4.01 -3.53 11.79
N LEU A 22 -2.73 -3.48 12.17
CA LEU A 22 -1.76 -4.57 11.94
C LEU A 22 -2.19 -5.87 12.63
N ASN A 23 -2.66 -5.79 13.88
CA ASN A 23 -3.17 -6.94 14.61
C ASN A 23 -4.36 -7.59 13.91
N SER A 24 -5.23 -6.79 13.26
CA SER A 24 -6.35 -7.30 12.47
C SER A 24 -5.91 -7.97 11.16
N CYS A 25 -4.91 -7.40 10.48
CA CYS A 25 -4.31 -8.00 9.28
C CYS A 25 -3.71 -9.38 9.59
N LYS A 26 -3.06 -9.53 10.76
CA LYS A 26 -2.47 -10.80 11.21
C LYS A 26 -3.47 -11.96 11.25
N MET A 27 -4.75 -11.69 11.49
CA MET A 27 -5.80 -12.71 11.58
C MET A 27 -6.19 -13.30 10.22
N ASN A 28 -5.66 -12.75 9.13
CA ASN A 28 -6.02 -13.08 7.76
C ASN A 28 -4.82 -13.64 6.97
N PRO A 29 -4.33 -14.86 7.29
CA PRO A 29 -3.07 -15.38 6.77
C PRO A 29 -3.07 -15.69 5.25
N SER A 30 -4.24 -15.68 4.61
CA SER A 30 -4.38 -15.87 3.16
C SER A 30 -4.24 -14.58 2.34
N VAL A 31 -4.24 -13.43 3.02
CA VAL A 31 -4.20 -12.10 2.42
C VAL A 31 -2.87 -11.45 2.79
N THR A 32 -2.25 -10.77 1.83
CA THR A 32 -1.03 -10.00 2.01
C THR A 32 -1.32 -8.51 1.88
N TRP A 33 -0.73 -7.69 2.73
CA TRP A 33 -0.80 -6.23 2.64
C TRP A 33 0.57 -5.68 2.27
N TYR A 34 0.63 -4.87 1.22
CA TYR A 34 1.80 -4.11 0.84
C TYR A 34 1.62 -2.65 1.29
N LEU A 35 2.30 -2.29 2.37
CA LEU A 35 2.30 -0.94 2.92
C LEU A 35 3.47 -0.14 2.34
N PHE A 36 3.18 0.92 1.59
CA PHE A 36 4.20 1.84 1.09
C PHE A 36 4.18 3.09 1.94
N THR A 37 5.28 3.41 2.63
CA THR A 37 5.29 4.52 3.59
C THR A 37 6.68 5.10 3.84
N ASP A 38 6.74 6.39 4.16
CA ASP A 38 7.95 7.08 4.63
C ASP A 38 8.04 7.14 6.16
N ASP A 39 7.01 6.66 6.87
CA ASP A 39 7.00 6.60 8.33
C ASP A 39 7.80 5.39 8.83
N LYS A 40 8.94 5.68 9.46
CA LYS A 40 9.87 4.68 9.99
C LYS A 40 9.68 4.39 11.48
N ARG A 41 8.55 4.78 12.08
CA ARG A 41 8.24 4.38 13.46
C ARG A 41 8.12 2.87 13.57
N LYS A 42 8.41 2.35 14.76
CA LYS A 42 8.42 0.92 15.02
C LYS A 42 7.01 0.45 15.37
N PHE A 43 6.57 -0.59 14.68
CA PHE A 43 5.36 -1.34 14.96
C PHE A 43 5.68 -2.84 14.91
N ASP A 44 4.82 -3.65 15.52
CA ASP A 44 4.89 -5.10 15.42
C ASP A 44 4.16 -5.53 14.14
N TYR A 45 4.89 -5.58 13.04
CA TYR A 45 4.37 -5.99 11.73
C TYR A 45 4.20 -7.52 11.66
N PRO A 46 3.01 -8.03 11.30
CA PRO A 46 2.83 -9.46 11.08
C PRO A 46 3.46 -9.91 9.75
N GLU A 47 3.71 -11.22 9.60
CA GLU A 47 4.37 -11.79 8.41
C GLU A 47 3.66 -11.49 7.08
N ASN A 48 2.33 -11.32 7.13
CA ASN A 48 1.50 -11.03 5.98
C ASN A 48 1.33 -9.53 5.69
N VAL A 49 2.03 -8.65 6.41
CA VAL A 49 2.14 -7.22 6.09
C VAL A 49 3.59 -6.91 5.72
N GLN A 50 3.82 -6.66 4.43
CA GLN A 50 5.14 -6.27 3.92
C GLN A 50 5.23 -4.75 3.80
N VAL A 51 6.29 -4.18 4.34
CA VAL A 51 6.50 -2.74 4.38
C VAL A 51 7.58 -2.35 3.37
N PHE A 52 7.20 -1.47 2.45
CA PHE A 52 8.09 -0.85 1.47
C PHE A 52 8.35 0.59 1.91
N TYR A 53 9.52 0.83 2.47
CA TYR A 53 9.93 2.16 2.87
C TYR A 53 10.31 2.98 1.65
N THR A 54 9.48 3.97 1.32
CA THR A 54 9.66 4.86 0.17
C THR A 54 8.98 6.20 0.46
N THR A 55 9.38 7.24 -0.28
CA THR A 55 8.77 8.58 -0.19
C THR A 55 7.71 8.78 -1.27
N LEU A 56 6.88 9.81 -1.08
CA LEU A 56 5.93 10.22 -2.11
C LEU A 56 6.63 10.60 -3.43
N GLU A 57 7.79 11.25 -3.36
CA GLU A 57 8.59 11.64 -4.53
C GLU A 57 9.15 10.43 -5.28
N GLU A 58 9.67 9.42 -4.57
CA GLU A 58 10.13 8.17 -5.18
C GLU A 58 8.97 7.40 -5.81
N THR A 59 7.81 7.38 -5.16
CA THR A 59 6.59 6.77 -5.69
C THR A 59 6.09 7.50 -6.94
N LYS A 60 6.10 8.84 -6.92
CA LYS A 60 5.82 9.67 -8.11
C LYS A 60 6.76 9.33 -9.24
N ALA A 61 8.07 9.22 -8.97
CA ALA A 61 9.07 8.87 -9.97
C ALA A 61 8.87 7.46 -10.53
N LEU A 62 8.41 6.50 -9.71
CA LEU A 62 8.03 5.16 -10.15
C LEU A 62 6.82 5.23 -11.10
N TYR A 63 5.76 5.92 -10.69
CA TYR A 63 4.55 6.07 -11.50
C TYR A 63 4.84 6.78 -12.82
N GLN A 64 5.68 7.81 -12.80
CA GLN A 64 6.06 8.58 -13.99
C GLN A 64 6.68 7.70 -15.08
N LYS A 65 7.38 6.62 -14.73
CA LYS A 65 7.97 5.68 -15.72
C LYS A 65 6.92 4.91 -16.52
N LYS A 66 5.68 4.83 -16.03
CA LYS A 66 4.57 4.12 -16.66
C LYS A 66 3.75 5.00 -17.62
N PHE A 67 4.08 6.29 -17.75
CA PHE A 67 3.40 7.24 -18.64
C PHE A 67 4.39 8.03 -19.49
N ASP A 68 3.98 8.40 -20.70
CA ASP A 68 4.73 9.21 -21.66
C ASP A 68 4.46 10.73 -21.50
N PHE A 69 3.55 11.10 -20.61
CA PHE A 69 3.24 12.46 -20.21
C PHE A 69 3.61 12.72 -18.74
N GLU A 70 3.81 13.99 -18.38
CA GLU A 70 4.09 14.37 -16.99
C GLU A 70 2.86 14.14 -16.11
N ILE A 71 3.02 13.35 -15.04
CA ILE A 71 1.95 13.06 -14.09
C ILE A 71 1.92 14.09 -12.96
N SER A 72 0.73 14.41 -12.46
CA SER A 72 0.57 15.25 -11.25
C SER A 72 0.30 14.38 -10.03
N LEU A 73 1.24 14.37 -9.08
CA LEU A 73 1.09 13.83 -7.73
C LEU A 73 1.69 14.85 -6.76
N GLU A 74 0.98 15.97 -6.58
CA GLU A 74 1.43 17.13 -5.79
C GLU A 74 1.44 16.90 -4.28
N GLY A 75 0.83 15.82 -3.80
CA GLY A 75 0.77 15.49 -2.38
C GLY A 75 0.08 14.15 -2.12
N ALA A 76 0.23 13.63 -0.90
CA ALA A 76 -0.34 12.34 -0.52
C ALA A 76 -1.88 12.30 -0.65
N TYR A 77 -2.55 13.44 -0.46
CA TYR A 77 -4.00 13.57 -0.66
C TYR A 77 -4.46 13.31 -2.11
N LYS A 78 -3.54 13.31 -3.08
CA LYS A 78 -3.80 13.00 -4.49
C LYS A 78 -3.66 11.52 -4.84
N LEU A 79 -3.24 10.65 -3.92
CA LEU A 79 -3.12 9.21 -4.17
C LEU A 79 -4.46 8.57 -4.56
N GLY A 80 -5.57 9.13 -4.07
CA GLY A 80 -6.93 8.70 -4.44
C GLY A 80 -7.17 8.73 -5.96
N ASP A 81 -6.62 9.71 -6.66
CA ASP A 81 -6.76 9.88 -8.11
C ASP A 81 -6.08 8.73 -8.89
N TYR A 82 -5.12 8.04 -8.26
CA TYR A 82 -4.36 6.93 -8.85
C TYR A 82 -4.89 5.54 -8.46
N LYS A 83 -5.83 5.41 -7.52
CA LYS A 83 -6.38 4.12 -7.06
C LYS A 83 -6.83 3.19 -8.21
N PRO A 84 -7.56 3.67 -9.24
CA PRO A 84 -7.95 2.82 -10.37
C PRO A 84 -6.77 2.27 -11.18
N LEU A 85 -5.59 2.89 -11.06
CA LEU A 85 -4.39 2.57 -11.82
C LEU A 85 -3.42 1.68 -11.02
N PHE A 86 -3.64 1.43 -9.73
CA PHE A 86 -2.68 0.72 -8.87
C PHE A 86 -2.28 -0.67 -9.42
N GLY A 87 -3.20 -1.40 -10.04
CA GLY A 87 -2.87 -2.67 -10.69
C GLY A 87 -1.83 -2.53 -11.80
N TYR A 88 -1.86 -1.44 -12.56
CA TYR A 88 -0.88 -1.11 -13.59
C TYR A 88 0.41 -0.54 -13.00
N LEU A 89 0.29 0.36 -12.01
CA LEU A 89 1.43 1.04 -11.41
C LEU A 89 2.32 0.09 -10.57
N TYR A 90 1.71 -0.92 -9.97
CA TYR A 90 2.39 -1.92 -9.14
C TYR A 90 2.40 -3.31 -9.79
N GLU A 91 2.22 -3.41 -11.11
CA GLU A 91 2.04 -4.68 -11.82
C GLU A 91 3.15 -5.70 -11.49
N GLU A 92 4.40 -5.26 -11.46
CA GLU A 92 5.58 -6.10 -11.18
C GLU A 92 5.55 -6.70 -9.77
N MET A 93 4.87 -6.05 -8.82
CA MET A 93 4.78 -6.51 -7.44
C MET A 93 3.60 -7.46 -7.21
N ILE A 94 2.58 -7.42 -8.07
CA ILE A 94 1.32 -8.15 -7.86
C ILE A 94 1.12 -9.34 -8.82
N GLN A 95 2.04 -9.56 -9.76
CA GLN A 95 1.96 -10.62 -10.78
C GLN A 95 1.76 -12.04 -10.21
N GLU A 96 2.26 -12.32 -9.00
CA GLU A 96 2.16 -13.65 -8.38
C GLU A 96 0.85 -13.89 -7.59
N PHE A 97 -0.03 -12.88 -7.52
CA PHE A 97 -1.31 -12.97 -6.79
C PHE A 97 -2.47 -13.26 -7.74
N ASP A 98 -3.47 -13.99 -7.24
CA ASP A 98 -4.68 -14.33 -8.00
C ASP A 98 -5.64 -13.14 -8.13
N ALA A 99 -5.56 -12.19 -7.17
CA ALA A 99 -6.34 -10.97 -7.15
C ALA A 99 -5.61 -9.87 -6.37
N TRP A 100 -5.91 -8.62 -6.71
CA TRP A 100 -5.42 -7.44 -5.99
C TRP A 100 -6.58 -6.50 -5.65
N GLY A 101 -6.36 -5.69 -4.62
CA GLY A 101 -7.20 -4.56 -4.27
C GLY A 101 -6.36 -3.42 -3.69
N HIS A 102 -7.01 -2.32 -3.35
CA HIS A 102 -6.39 -1.24 -2.59
C HIS A 102 -7.21 -0.97 -1.33
N ILE A 103 -6.56 -0.52 -0.27
CA ILE A 103 -7.23 0.01 0.90
C ILE A 103 -6.43 1.17 1.45
N ASP A 104 -7.11 2.20 1.95
CA ASP A 104 -6.42 3.17 2.77
C ASP A 104 -6.16 2.53 4.13
N VAL A 105 -4.97 2.74 4.67
CA VAL A 105 -4.64 2.21 5.99
C VAL A 105 -5.72 2.71 6.96
N TYR A 106 -6.16 1.88 7.91
CA TYR A 106 -7.18 2.19 8.93
C TYR A 106 -8.65 2.30 8.50
N ASP A 107 -8.99 2.24 7.22
CA ASP A 107 -10.41 2.29 6.80
C ASP A 107 -11.24 1.15 7.40
N GLU A 108 -10.60 0.00 7.62
CA GLU A 108 -11.24 -1.23 8.08
C GLU A 108 -10.41 -1.94 9.16
N ILE A 109 -11.10 -2.70 10.01
CA ILE A 109 -10.53 -3.67 10.93
C ILE A 109 -10.99 -5.05 10.48
N TYR A 110 -10.04 -5.94 10.19
CA TYR A 110 -10.31 -7.26 9.63
C TYR A 110 -10.51 -8.33 10.71
N GLY A 111 -11.37 -9.31 10.45
CA GLY A 111 -11.68 -10.42 11.35
C GLY A 111 -11.80 -11.75 10.62
#